data_AF-A0A4Y8WS65-F1
#
_entry.id   AF-A0A4Y8WS65-F1
#
_cell.length_a   1.000
_cell.length_b   1.000
_cell.length_c   1.000
_cell.angle_alpha   90.00
_cell.angle_beta   90.00
_cell.angle_gamma   90.00
#
_symmetry.space_group_name_H-M   'P 1'
#
loop_
_entity.id
_entity.type
_entity.pdbx_description
1 polymer ?
#
loop_
_entity_poly.entity_id
_entity_poly.type
_entity_poly.pdbx_seq_one_letter_code
_entity_poly.pdbx_strand_id
1 'polypeptide(L)'
;MKTLVKILLALAVIGLGWAVYNSIQVPVDFDKTKTARERAVIKELVDIRAAQIAYKQAHNVHAANFEELRSWLETGKVTTIFRVMELTEQQLEDGMTEAKANAIVRKAMATGNWAEAEAAGLSSIVDGKRVSFVRDTVPELAKTAVFRDRPDFDVQKLGIVPFSNGAVFAMDTASVKTSSGFDIKVFEASTTYDVYLGDLNNTELRNLTDKQVQIGKFPGLKVGSLTEINNYAGNWE
;
A
#
# COMPACT_ATOMS: atom_id res chain seq x y z
N MET A 1 -33.98 -21.60 55.93
CA MET A 1 -34.45 -21.88 54.56
C MET A 1 -34.79 -20.63 53.76
N LYS A 2 -35.72 -19.75 54.20
CA LYS A 2 -36.13 -18.55 53.43
C LYS A 2 -34.98 -17.58 53.10
N THR A 3 -34.06 -17.36 54.03
CA THR A 3 -32.91 -16.45 53.82
C THR A 3 -31.88 -17.03 52.84
N LEU A 4 -31.62 -18.33 52.93
CA LEU A 4 -30.68 -19.03 52.04
C LEU A 4 -31.16 -18.98 50.58
N VAL A 5 -32.46 -19.25 50.35
CA VAL A 5 -33.06 -19.17 49.01
C VAL A 5 -32.96 -17.75 48.46
N LYS A 6 -33.24 -16.71 49.27
CA LYS A 6 -33.09 -15.31 48.84
C LYS A 6 -31.65 -14.95 48.45
N ILE A 7 -30.66 -15.42 49.22
CA ILE A 7 -29.24 -15.19 48.92
C ILE A 7 -28.85 -15.89 47.62
N LEU A 8 -29.24 -17.15 47.43
CA LEU A 8 -28.97 -17.89 46.20
C LEU A 8 -29.63 -17.23 44.99
N LEU A 9 -30.86 -16.73 45.13
CA LEU A 9 -31.57 -16.03 44.06
C LEU A 9 -30.90 -14.70 43.73
N ALA A 10 -30.42 -13.95 44.73
CA ALA A 10 -29.65 -12.72 44.51
C ALA A 10 -28.33 -12.99 43.78
N LEU A 11 -27.60 -14.04 44.18
CA LEU A 11 -26.38 -14.47 43.47
C LEU A 11 -26.68 -14.90 42.03
N ALA A 12 -27.79 -15.62 41.81
CA ALA A 12 -28.21 -16.00 40.47
C ALA A 12 -28.54 -14.79 39.60
N VAL A 13 -29.24 -13.76 40.14
CA VAL A 13 -29.53 -12.52 39.41
C VAL A 13 -28.25 -11.78 39.04
N ILE A 14 -27.28 -11.68 39.93
CA ILE A 14 -25.97 -11.07 39.64
C ILE A 14 -25.23 -11.87 38.56
N GLY A 15 -25.22 -13.20 38.67
CA GLY A 15 -24.59 -14.07 37.68
C GLY A 15 -25.22 -13.97 36.29
N LEU A 16 -26.55 -13.90 36.21
CA LEU A 16 -27.28 -13.69 34.97
C LEU A 16 -27.03 -12.30 34.38
N GLY A 17 -27.00 -11.26 35.21
CA GLY A 17 -26.66 -9.91 34.78
C GLY A 17 -25.25 -9.83 34.15
N TRP A 18 -24.28 -10.48 34.78
CA TRP A 18 -22.92 -10.61 34.23
C TRP A 18 -22.90 -11.41 32.92
N ALA A 19 -23.64 -12.51 32.83
CA ALA A 19 -23.71 -13.33 31.61
C ALA A 19 -24.29 -12.57 30.42
N VAL A 20 -25.36 -11.78 30.64
CA VAL A 20 -25.96 -10.93 29.61
C VAL A 20 -24.98 -9.85 29.15
N TYR A 21 -24.32 -9.18 30.11
CA TYR A 21 -23.30 -8.19 29.80
C TYR A 21 -22.17 -8.80 28.95
N ASN A 22 -21.60 -9.92 29.39
CA ASN A 22 -20.50 -10.59 28.71
C ASN A 22 -20.91 -11.10 27.32
N SER A 23 -22.14 -11.58 27.15
CA SER A 23 -22.67 -12.01 25.85
C SER A 23 -22.74 -10.89 24.81
N ILE A 24 -22.87 -9.62 25.24
CA ILE A 24 -22.92 -8.47 24.34
C ILE A 24 -21.53 -7.86 24.16
N GLN A 25 -20.74 -7.74 25.23
CA GLN A 25 -19.45 -7.05 25.17
C GLN A 25 -18.37 -7.84 24.45
N VAL A 26 -18.29 -9.16 24.64
CA VAL A 26 -17.27 -10.00 23.98
C VAL A 26 -17.25 -9.83 22.44
N PRO A 27 -18.38 -9.96 21.71
CA PRO A 27 -18.37 -9.75 20.27
C PRO A 27 -18.08 -8.29 19.89
N VAL A 28 -18.55 -7.32 20.68
CA VAL A 28 -18.30 -5.89 20.42
C VAL A 28 -16.81 -5.54 20.55
N ASP A 29 -16.15 -6.01 21.60
CA ASP A 29 -14.72 -5.79 21.82
C ASP A 29 -13.86 -6.53 20.78
N PHE A 30 -14.29 -7.73 20.39
CA PHE A 30 -13.67 -8.48 19.30
C PHE A 30 -13.72 -7.68 18.00
N ASP A 31 -14.91 -7.24 17.57
CA ASP A 31 -15.08 -6.50 16.32
C ASP A 31 -14.32 -5.16 16.34
N LYS A 32 -14.37 -4.44 17.46
CA LYS A 32 -13.62 -3.19 17.63
C LYS A 32 -12.12 -3.39 17.45
N THR A 33 -11.56 -4.40 18.12
CA THR A 33 -10.12 -4.70 18.05
C THR A 33 -9.74 -5.22 16.67
N LYS A 34 -10.56 -6.11 16.09
CA LYS A 34 -10.40 -6.62 14.73
C LYS A 34 -10.32 -5.48 13.73
N THR A 35 -11.30 -4.57 13.69
CA THR A 35 -11.32 -3.46 12.73
C THR A 35 -10.09 -2.55 12.87
N ALA A 36 -9.63 -2.30 14.11
CA ALA A 36 -8.41 -1.52 14.33
C ALA A 36 -7.17 -2.24 13.77
N ARG A 37 -7.06 -3.56 13.96
CA ARG A 37 -5.94 -4.36 13.48
C ARG A 37 -5.96 -4.56 11.97
N GLU A 38 -7.11 -4.91 11.41
CA GLU A 38 -7.33 -5.03 9.97
C GLU A 38 -6.93 -3.74 9.25
N ARG A 39 -7.26 -2.57 9.78
CA ARG A 39 -6.83 -1.29 9.19
C ARG A 39 -5.32 -1.18 9.06
N ALA A 40 -4.55 -1.61 10.06
CA ALA A 40 -3.09 -1.58 9.99
C ALA A 40 -2.55 -2.64 9.03
N VAL A 41 -3.11 -3.86 9.04
CA VAL A 41 -2.73 -4.94 8.12
C VAL A 41 -3.03 -4.56 6.67
N ILE A 42 -4.19 -3.98 6.40
CA ILE A 42 -4.58 -3.45 5.08
C ILE A 42 -3.61 -2.38 4.62
N LYS A 43 -3.25 -1.45 5.50
CA LYS A 43 -2.27 -0.41 5.17
C LYS A 43 -0.93 -1.01 4.74
N GLU A 44 -0.45 -2.03 5.46
CA GLU A 44 0.78 -2.74 5.09
C GLU A 44 0.63 -3.50 3.75
N LEU A 45 -0.51 -4.14 3.49
CA LEU A 45 -0.77 -4.78 2.19
C LEU A 45 -0.85 -3.77 1.03
N VAL A 46 -1.35 -2.55 1.28
CA VAL A 46 -1.31 -1.45 0.30
C VAL A 46 0.13 -1.00 0.03
N ASP A 47 0.97 -0.93 1.06
CA ASP A 47 2.39 -0.61 0.92
C ASP A 47 3.12 -1.70 0.11
N ILE A 48 2.85 -2.98 0.38
CA ILE A 48 3.36 -4.13 -0.40
C ILE A 48 2.90 -4.04 -1.86
N ARG A 49 1.63 -3.71 -2.11
CA ARG A 49 1.09 -3.51 -3.46
C ARG A 49 1.83 -2.41 -4.21
N ALA A 50 2.03 -1.25 -3.58
CA ALA A 50 2.74 -0.14 -4.19
C ALA A 50 4.18 -0.52 -4.55
N ALA A 51 4.88 -1.20 -3.64
CA ALA A 51 6.25 -1.66 -3.87
C ALA A 51 6.33 -2.70 -5.01
N GLN A 52 5.42 -3.67 -5.05
CA GLN A 52 5.37 -4.70 -6.12
C GLN A 52 5.05 -4.11 -7.49
N ILE A 53 4.14 -3.13 -7.57
CA ILE A 53 3.82 -2.44 -8.83
C ILE A 53 5.05 -1.68 -9.33
N ALA A 54 5.70 -0.92 -8.45
CA ALA A 54 6.90 -0.17 -8.82
C ALA A 54 8.06 -1.09 -9.22
N TYR A 55 8.24 -2.19 -8.50
CA TYR A 55 9.23 -3.22 -8.84
C TYR A 55 8.98 -3.78 -10.24
N LYS A 56 7.73 -4.15 -10.54
CA LYS A 56 7.35 -4.63 -11.88
C LYS A 56 7.55 -3.59 -12.97
N GLN A 57 7.32 -2.32 -12.70
CA GLN A 57 7.59 -1.27 -13.68
C GLN A 57 9.09 -1.16 -14.00
N ALA A 58 9.96 -1.39 -13.02
CA ALA A 58 11.41 -1.33 -13.21
C ALA A 58 12.00 -2.61 -13.82
N HIS A 59 11.47 -3.79 -13.48
CA HIS A 59 12.07 -5.09 -13.81
C HIS A 59 11.23 -5.96 -14.76
N ASN A 60 10.03 -5.51 -15.12
CA ASN A 60 9.04 -6.25 -15.92
C ASN A 60 8.54 -7.58 -15.29
N VAL A 61 8.91 -7.84 -14.03
CA VAL A 61 8.48 -9.00 -13.22
C VAL A 61 8.17 -8.55 -11.79
N HIS A 62 7.36 -9.32 -11.07
CA HIS A 62 7.18 -9.11 -9.63
C HIS A 62 8.36 -9.69 -8.87
N ALA A 63 8.68 -9.10 -7.72
CA ALA A 63 9.68 -9.65 -6.81
C ALA A 63 9.14 -10.94 -6.18
N ALA A 64 10.00 -11.96 -6.08
CA ALA A 64 9.60 -13.28 -5.61
C ALA A 64 9.42 -13.34 -4.09
N ASN A 65 10.08 -12.47 -3.33
CA ASN A 65 10.04 -12.45 -1.88
C ASN A 65 10.29 -11.04 -1.31
N PHE A 66 10.07 -10.88 0.00
CA PHE A 66 10.24 -9.58 0.66
C PHE A 66 11.70 -9.13 0.78
N GLU A 67 12.67 -10.04 0.78
CA GLU A 67 14.09 -9.68 0.82
C GLU A 67 14.49 -8.94 -0.46
N GLU A 68 14.09 -9.46 -1.61
CA GLU A 68 14.29 -8.83 -2.92
C GLU A 68 13.62 -7.44 -2.99
N LEU A 69 12.37 -7.33 -2.55
CA LEU A 69 11.66 -6.04 -2.46
C LEU A 69 12.39 -5.03 -1.60
N ARG A 70 12.79 -5.42 -0.38
CA ARG A 70 13.47 -4.53 0.57
C ARG A 70 14.82 -4.09 0.03
N SER A 71 15.63 -5.03 -0.45
CA SER A 71 16.94 -4.73 -1.05
C SER A 71 16.83 -3.73 -2.21
N TRP A 72 15.83 -3.92 -3.08
CA TRP A 72 15.58 -3.01 -4.18
C TRP A 72 15.05 -1.65 -3.71
N LEU A 73 14.19 -1.58 -2.70
CA LEU A 73 13.74 -0.30 -2.16
C LEU A 73 14.91 0.52 -1.57
N GLU A 74 15.88 -0.14 -0.93
CA GLU A 74 17.03 0.53 -0.30
C GLU A 74 18.10 0.98 -1.30
N THR A 75 18.39 0.16 -2.31
CA THR A 75 19.54 0.36 -3.19
C THR A 75 19.17 0.62 -4.65
N GLY A 76 17.98 0.18 -5.04
CA GLY A 76 17.46 0.30 -6.39
C GLY A 76 17.13 1.74 -6.74
N LYS A 77 17.16 2.01 -8.05
CA LYS A 77 16.78 3.30 -8.61
C LYS A 77 15.65 3.11 -9.60
N VAL A 78 14.68 4.01 -9.54
CA VAL A 78 13.63 4.12 -10.56
C VAL A 78 13.84 5.40 -11.35
N THR A 79 13.51 5.32 -12.63
CA THR A 79 13.50 6.48 -13.53
C THR A 79 12.22 7.27 -13.30
N THR A 80 12.28 8.30 -12.46
CA THR A 80 11.15 9.23 -12.27
C THR A 80 11.21 10.30 -13.36
N ILE A 81 10.10 10.50 -14.08
CA ILE A 81 9.99 11.59 -15.05
C ILE A 81 9.59 12.86 -14.28
N PHE A 82 10.53 13.79 -14.14
CA PHE A 82 10.23 15.11 -13.58
C PHE A 82 9.74 16.02 -14.70
N ARG A 83 8.50 16.50 -14.55
CA ARG A 83 7.90 17.48 -15.46
C ARG A 83 7.66 18.76 -14.68
N VAL A 84 8.35 19.82 -15.08
CA VAL A 84 8.16 21.17 -14.51
C VAL A 84 7.77 22.10 -15.65
N MET A 85 6.70 22.86 -15.44
CA MET A 85 6.00 23.69 -16.43
C MET A 85 5.48 22.90 -17.64
N GLU A 86 4.42 23.41 -18.25
CA GLU A 86 3.91 22.91 -19.53
C GLU A 86 4.19 23.95 -20.60
N LEU A 87 4.42 23.49 -21.84
CA LEU A 87 4.48 24.41 -22.96
C LEU A 87 3.07 24.95 -23.20
N THR A 88 2.94 26.26 -23.35
CA THR A 88 1.69 26.91 -23.72
C THR A 88 1.34 26.58 -25.16
N GLU A 89 0.05 26.66 -25.49
CA GLU A 89 -0.44 26.44 -26.85
C GLU A 89 0.28 27.34 -27.86
N GLN A 90 0.46 28.62 -27.53
CA GLN A 90 1.21 29.57 -28.36
C GLN A 90 2.68 29.15 -28.57
N GLN A 91 3.37 28.65 -27.55
CA GLN A 91 4.75 28.14 -27.72
C GLN A 91 4.78 26.96 -28.70
N LEU A 92 3.78 26.08 -28.66
CA LEU A 92 3.68 24.94 -29.58
C LEU A 92 3.41 25.40 -31.02
N GLU A 93 2.51 26.36 -31.21
CA GLU A 93 2.21 26.98 -32.51
C GLU A 93 3.43 27.67 -33.12
N ASP A 94 4.22 28.35 -32.28
CA ASP A 94 5.50 28.97 -32.65
C ASP A 94 6.62 27.95 -32.93
N GLY A 95 6.31 26.65 -32.86
CA GLY A 95 7.20 25.54 -33.21
C GLY A 95 8.17 25.13 -32.08
N MET A 96 7.89 25.52 -30.82
CA MET A 96 8.59 25.01 -29.65
C MET A 96 8.24 23.54 -29.44
N THR A 97 9.26 22.72 -29.16
CA THR A 97 9.08 21.31 -28.78
C THR A 97 9.76 21.07 -27.45
N GLU A 98 9.39 20.00 -26.73
CA GLU A 98 10.04 19.64 -25.47
C GLU A 98 11.57 19.49 -25.63
N ALA A 99 12.02 18.97 -26.77
CA ALA A 99 13.45 18.84 -27.09
C ALA A 99 14.15 20.21 -27.23
N LYS A 100 13.53 21.17 -27.93
CA LYS A 100 14.05 22.54 -28.07
C LYS A 100 14.07 23.25 -26.72
N ALA A 101 12.97 23.14 -25.96
CA ALA A 101 12.85 23.74 -24.65
C ALA A 101 13.91 23.20 -23.67
N ASN A 102 14.11 21.88 -23.65
CA ASN A 102 15.18 21.26 -22.87
C ASN A 102 16.58 21.74 -23.28
N ALA A 103 16.85 21.91 -24.58
CA ALA A 103 18.15 22.39 -25.05
C ALA A 103 18.43 23.83 -24.58
N ILE A 104 17.41 24.71 -24.66
CA ILE A 104 17.50 26.10 -24.19
C ILE A 104 17.77 26.13 -22.69
N VAL A 105 17.00 25.38 -21.89
CA VAL A 105 17.18 25.33 -20.44
C VAL A 105 18.53 24.73 -20.04
N ARG A 106 18.97 23.64 -20.67
CA ARG A 106 20.30 23.04 -20.39
C ARG A 106 21.45 23.99 -20.72
N LYS A 107 21.35 24.73 -21.83
CA LYS A 107 22.31 25.79 -22.17
C LYS A 107 22.33 26.89 -21.12
N ALA A 108 21.16 27.34 -20.66
CA ALA A 108 21.04 28.35 -19.61
C ALA A 108 21.65 27.87 -18.29
N MET A 109 21.41 26.62 -17.89
CA MET A 109 22.03 26.00 -16.71
C MET A 109 23.55 25.94 -16.82
N ALA A 110 24.08 25.51 -17.96
CA ALA A 110 25.52 25.36 -18.18
C ALA A 110 26.27 26.69 -18.24
N THR A 111 25.63 27.73 -18.76
CA THR A 111 26.25 29.05 -18.98
C THR A 111 25.92 30.07 -17.89
N GLY A 112 24.90 29.81 -17.06
CA GLY A 112 24.33 30.78 -16.14
C GLY A 112 23.52 31.91 -16.80
N ASN A 113 23.41 31.93 -18.14
CA ASN A 113 22.66 32.95 -18.87
C ASN A 113 21.23 32.47 -19.17
N TRP A 114 20.26 33.07 -18.48
CA TRP A 114 18.85 32.67 -18.53
C TRP A 114 17.99 33.52 -19.45
N ALA A 115 18.53 34.57 -20.09
CA ALA A 115 17.72 35.52 -20.86
C ALA A 115 16.90 34.85 -21.99
N GLU A 116 17.50 33.89 -22.70
CA GLU A 116 16.82 33.12 -23.75
C GLU A 116 15.69 32.24 -23.18
N ALA A 117 15.94 31.59 -22.04
CA ALA A 117 14.96 30.73 -21.39
C ALA A 117 13.79 31.53 -20.80
N GLU A 118 14.06 32.70 -20.21
CA GLU A 118 13.03 33.60 -19.67
C GLU A 118 12.18 34.21 -20.80
N ALA A 119 12.82 34.70 -21.87
CA ALA A 119 12.11 35.24 -23.04
C ALA A 119 11.24 34.17 -23.72
N ALA A 120 11.71 32.93 -23.77
CA ALA A 120 10.95 31.81 -24.30
C ALA A 120 9.85 31.30 -23.35
N GLY A 121 9.68 31.88 -22.16
CA GLY A 121 8.70 31.42 -21.16
C GLY A 121 9.03 30.05 -20.54
N LEU A 122 10.30 29.64 -20.60
CA LEU A 122 10.81 28.36 -20.11
C LEU A 122 11.51 28.48 -18.75
N SER A 123 11.59 29.68 -18.16
CA SER A 123 12.04 29.89 -16.79
C SER A 123 11.42 31.16 -16.20
N SER A 124 11.18 31.12 -14.89
CA SER A 124 10.76 32.28 -14.09
C SER A 124 11.33 32.18 -12.67
N ILE A 125 11.23 33.28 -11.92
CA ILE A 125 11.52 33.29 -10.48
C ILE A 125 10.19 33.24 -9.73
N VAL A 126 10.00 32.22 -8.89
CA VAL A 126 8.85 32.05 -7.99
C VAL A 126 9.38 32.02 -6.57
N ASP A 127 8.89 32.91 -5.70
CA ASP A 127 9.32 33.03 -4.30
C ASP A 127 10.85 33.14 -4.12
N GLY A 128 11.49 33.92 -4.99
CA GLY A 128 12.95 34.12 -4.98
C GLY A 128 13.76 32.91 -5.45
N LYS A 129 13.12 31.82 -5.90
CA LYS A 129 13.76 30.63 -6.47
C LYS A 129 13.47 30.50 -7.96
N ARG A 130 14.48 30.09 -8.73
CA ARG A 130 14.31 29.84 -10.16
C ARG A 130 13.57 28.53 -10.40
N VAL A 131 12.52 28.60 -11.21
CA VAL A 131 11.79 27.47 -11.77
C VAL A 131 12.05 27.47 -13.28
N SER A 132 12.34 26.31 -13.86
CA SER A 132 12.64 26.17 -15.29
C SER A 132 11.96 24.94 -15.88
N PHE A 133 11.77 24.94 -17.20
CA PHE A 133 11.14 23.85 -17.90
C PHE A 133 12.04 22.63 -17.76
N VAL A 134 11.49 21.55 -17.25
CA VAL A 134 12.24 20.30 -17.04
C VAL A 134 11.41 19.17 -17.63
N ARG A 135 12.03 18.44 -18.55
CA ARG A 135 11.61 17.10 -19.00
C ARG A 135 12.81 16.19 -18.86
N ASP A 136 13.21 15.96 -17.61
CA ASP A 136 14.35 15.10 -17.29
C ASP A 136 13.87 13.85 -16.55
N THR A 137 14.45 12.73 -16.96
CA THR A 137 14.36 11.48 -16.24
C THR A 137 15.53 11.44 -15.27
N VAL A 138 15.26 11.55 -13.97
CA VAL A 138 16.31 11.48 -12.95
C VAL A 138 16.21 10.13 -12.25
N PRO A 139 17.32 9.39 -12.12
CA PRO A 139 17.31 8.18 -11.31
C PRO A 139 17.16 8.57 -9.84
N GLU A 140 16.04 8.18 -9.25
CA GLU A 140 15.71 8.40 -7.84
C GLU A 140 15.74 7.06 -7.10
N LEU A 141 16.07 7.07 -5.80
CA LEU A 141 15.99 5.86 -4.99
C LEU A 141 14.57 5.32 -4.99
N ALA A 142 14.42 4.01 -5.18
CA ALA A 142 13.12 3.35 -5.28
C ALA A 142 12.25 3.63 -4.05
N LYS A 143 12.80 3.55 -2.83
CA LYS A 143 12.08 3.96 -1.60
C LYS A 143 11.48 5.36 -1.71
N THR A 144 12.28 6.35 -2.11
CA THR A 144 11.87 7.75 -2.16
C THR A 144 10.80 7.98 -3.23
N ALA A 145 10.92 7.31 -4.37
CA ALA A 145 9.95 7.44 -5.45
C ALA A 145 8.60 6.77 -5.10
N VAL A 146 8.63 5.57 -4.51
CA VAL A 146 7.42 4.79 -4.20
C VAL A 146 6.68 5.35 -2.98
N PHE A 147 7.42 5.78 -1.95
CA PHE A 147 6.87 6.19 -0.66
C PHE A 147 7.13 7.67 -0.37
N ARG A 148 7.07 8.53 -1.40
CA ARG A 148 7.36 9.97 -1.29
C ARG A 148 6.52 10.66 -0.22
N ASP A 149 5.25 10.32 -0.12
CA ASP A 149 4.29 10.90 0.83
C ASP A 149 4.37 10.26 2.23
N ARG A 150 5.31 9.33 2.43
CA ARG A 150 5.49 8.55 3.68
C ARG A 150 6.93 8.62 4.17
N PRO A 151 7.35 9.76 4.74
CA PRO A 151 8.72 9.93 5.23
C PRO A 151 9.07 8.99 6.40
N ASP A 152 8.05 8.49 7.12
CA ASP A 152 8.15 7.51 8.20
C ASP A 152 8.26 6.06 7.72
N PHE A 153 8.22 5.81 6.41
CA PHE A 153 8.27 4.45 5.87
C PHE A 153 9.60 3.76 6.18
N ASP A 154 9.50 2.62 6.88
CA ASP A 154 10.60 1.77 7.27
C ASP A 154 10.62 0.53 6.38
N VAL A 155 11.62 0.45 5.51
CA VAL A 155 11.78 -0.66 4.55
C VAL A 155 11.94 -1.98 5.29
N GLN A 156 12.59 -1.99 6.46
CA GLN A 156 12.87 -3.22 7.21
C GLN A 156 11.59 -3.86 7.78
N LYS A 157 10.52 -3.08 7.94
CA LYS A 157 9.22 -3.57 8.39
C LYS A 157 8.34 -4.09 7.26
N LEU A 158 8.71 -3.83 6.00
CA LEU A 158 7.93 -4.25 4.85
C LEU A 158 7.79 -5.79 4.84
N GLY A 159 6.55 -6.25 4.83
CA GLY A 159 6.21 -7.67 4.82
C GLY A 159 6.03 -8.29 6.21
N ILE A 160 6.20 -7.53 7.30
CA ILE A 160 5.88 -7.99 8.66
C ILE A 160 4.41 -7.68 8.95
N VAL A 161 3.66 -8.67 9.43
CA VAL A 161 2.24 -8.51 9.76
C VAL A 161 2.09 -7.70 11.06
N PRO A 162 1.39 -6.55 11.07
CA PRO A 162 1.13 -5.81 12.29
C PRO A 162 0.38 -6.65 13.35
N PHE A 163 0.67 -6.41 14.63
CA PHE A 163 0.09 -7.17 15.76
C PHE A 163 0.38 -8.67 15.75
N SER A 164 1.30 -9.12 14.89
CA SER A 164 1.86 -10.45 14.96
C SER A 164 3.16 -10.41 15.77
N ASN A 165 3.55 -11.55 16.33
CA ASN A 165 4.85 -11.73 16.97
C ASN A 165 5.97 -11.86 15.92
N GLY A 166 6.06 -10.92 14.97
CA GLY A 166 7.03 -10.91 13.88
C GLY A 166 6.70 -11.86 12.72
N ALA A 167 5.44 -12.28 12.56
CA ALA A 167 5.03 -13.09 11.44
C ALA A 167 5.15 -12.30 10.13
N VAL A 168 5.46 -13.00 9.04
CA VAL A 168 5.64 -12.43 7.71
C VAL A 168 4.43 -12.80 6.85
N PHE A 169 3.98 -11.89 5.97
CA PHE A 169 2.94 -12.22 4.99
C PHE A 169 3.40 -13.40 4.12
N ALA A 170 2.47 -14.26 3.71
CA ALA A 170 2.73 -15.17 2.61
C ALA A 170 2.75 -14.36 1.30
N MET A 171 3.71 -14.63 0.40
CA MET A 171 3.77 -13.95 -0.89
C MET A 171 4.25 -14.91 -1.97
N ASP A 172 3.64 -14.81 -3.15
CA ASP A 172 4.06 -15.57 -4.34
C ASP A 172 3.75 -14.78 -5.62
N THR A 173 4.27 -15.26 -6.74
CA THR A 173 4.10 -14.69 -8.07
C THR A 173 3.67 -15.75 -9.07
N ALA A 174 2.90 -15.35 -10.08
CA ALA A 174 2.46 -16.26 -11.13
C ALA A 174 2.37 -15.56 -12.49
N SER A 175 2.15 -16.34 -13.55
CA SER A 175 1.83 -15.83 -14.89
C SER A 175 0.47 -16.35 -15.31
N VAL A 176 -0.48 -15.45 -15.54
CA VAL A 176 -1.85 -15.78 -15.94
C VAL A 176 -2.05 -15.43 -17.42
N LYS A 177 -2.55 -16.38 -18.21
CA LYS A 177 -2.87 -16.17 -19.61
C LYS A 177 -4.18 -15.41 -19.78
N THR A 178 -4.14 -14.36 -20.59
CA THR A 178 -5.35 -13.66 -21.08
C THR A 178 -6.05 -14.47 -22.16
N SER A 179 -7.33 -14.18 -22.41
CA SER A 179 -8.08 -14.75 -23.54
C SER A 179 -7.43 -14.43 -24.90
N SER A 180 -6.66 -13.34 -24.98
CA SER A 180 -5.85 -12.94 -26.14
C SER A 180 -4.50 -13.65 -26.28
N GLY A 181 -4.13 -14.54 -25.34
CA GLY A 181 -2.89 -15.32 -25.39
C GLY A 181 -1.65 -14.64 -24.81
N PHE A 182 -1.76 -13.42 -24.27
CA PHE A 182 -0.67 -12.75 -23.55
C PHE A 182 -0.55 -13.24 -22.11
N ASP A 183 0.68 -13.44 -21.64
CA ASP A 183 1.00 -13.77 -20.25
C ASP A 183 1.10 -12.49 -19.41
N ILE A 184 0.28 -12.38 -18.37
CA ILE A 184 0.33 -11.29 -17.39
C ILE A 184 0.99 -11.80 -16.11
N LYS A 185 2.08 -11.15 -15.71
CA LYS A 185 2.72 -11.37 -14.42
C LYS A 185 1.86 -10.79 -13.30
N VAL A 186 1.48 -11.64 -12.35
CA VAL A 186 0.66 -11.32 -11.17
C VAL A 186 1.40 -11.70 -9.89
N PHE A 187 0.94 -11.16 -8.76
CA PHE A 187 1.43 -11.53 -7.43
C PHE A 187 0.24 -11.63 -6.46
N GLU A 188 0.43 -12.35 -5.37
CA GLU A 188 -0.46 -12.33 -4.22
C GLU A 188 0.37 -12.16 -2.94
N ALA A 189 -0.07 -11.30 -2.03
CA ALA A 189 0.42 -11.29 -0.65
C ALA A 189 -0.76 -11.42 0.32
N SER A 190 -0.62 -12.26 1.35
CA SER A 190 -1.75 -12.63 2.22
C SER A 190 -1.34 -12.97 3.66
N THR A 191 -2.29 -12.85 4.58
CA THR A 191 -2.18 -13.31 5.97
C THR A 191 -3.54 -13.76 6.48
N THR A 192 -3.57 -14.82 7.28
CA THR A 192 -4.79 -15.39 7.85
C THR A 192 -5.18 -14.70 9.16
N TYR A 193 -6.46 -14.78 9.55
CA TYR A 193 -6.95 -14.11 10.76
C TYR A 193 -6.22 -14.52 12.04
N ASP A 194 -5.83 -15.78 12.17
CA ASP A 194 -5.13 -16.30 13.35
C ASP A 194 -3.78 -15.59 13.61
N VAL A 195 -3.11 -15.12 12.56
CA VAL A 195 -1.80 -14.47 12.67
C VAL A 195 -1.86 -13.16 13.45
N TYR A 196 -2.93 -12.38 13.28
CA TYR A 196 -3.05 -11.04 13.86
C TYR A 196 -4.26 -10.85 14.77
N LEU A 197 -5.11 -11.87 14.93
CA LEU A 197 -6.25 -11.90 15.86
C LEU A 197 -6.20 -13.10 16.82
N GLY A 198 -5.17 -13.95 16.76
CA GLY A 198 -5.08 -15.21 17.50
C GLY A 198 -5.07 -15.08 19.04
N ASP A 199 -4.77 -13.89 19.55
CA ASP A 199 -4.83 -13.54 20.98
C ASP A 199 -6.21 -13.01 21.43
N LEU A 200 -7.16 -12.81 20.51
CA LEU A 200 -8.52 -12.40 20.82
C LEU A 200 -9.40 -13.60 21.22
N ASN A 201 -10.71 -13.37 21.36
CA ASN A 201 -11.65 -14.44 21.70
C ASN A 201 -11.66 -15.54 20.63
N ASN A 202 -11.25 -16.75 21.03
CA ASN A 202 -11.14 -17.91 20.14
C ASN A 202 -12.46 -18.34 19.49
N THR A 203 -13.59 -18.17 20.18
CA THR A 203 -14.91 -18.52 19.63
C THR A 203 -15.28 -17.55 18.51
N GLU A 204 -15.11 -16.25 18.73
CA GLU A 204 -15.38 -15.23 17.71
C GLU A 204 -14.44 -15.35 16.50
N LEU A 205 -13.16 -15.66 16.74
CA LEU A 205 -12.20 -15.92 15.67
C LEU A 205 -12.60 -17.13 14.81
N ARG A 206 -13.05 -18.22 15.43
CA ARG A 206 -13.55 -19.41 14.71
C ARG A 206 -14.80 -19.07 13.92
N ASN A 207 -15.78 -18.40 14.53
CA ASN A 207 -17.00 -17.98 13.86
C ASN A 207 -16.70 -17.11 12.62
N LEU A 208 -15.76 -16.16 12.74
CA LEU A 208 -15.30 -15.32 11.64
C LEU A 208 -14.66 -16.15 10.51
N THR A 209 -13.78 -17.08 10.88
CA THR A 209 -13.04 -17.94 9.95
C THR A 209 -13.98 -18.86 9.20
N ASP A 210 -14.85 -19.57 9.92
CA ASP A 210 -15.84 -20.49 9.37
C ASP A 210 -16.79 -19.78 8.42
N LYS A 211 -17.24 -18.56 8.78
CA LYS A 211 -18.08 -17.74 7.92
C LYS A 211 -17.42 -17.43 6.57
N GLN A 212 -16.13 -17.08 6.56
CA GLN A 212 -15.41 -16.79 5.31
C GLN A 212 -15.21 -18.05 4.46
N VAL A 213 -14.83 -19.16 5.09
CA VAL A 213 -14.64 -20.44 4.41
C VAL A 213 -15.95 -20.93 3.78
N GLN A 214 -17.09 -20.82 4.48
CA GLN A 214 -18.40 -21.22 3.97
C GLN A 214 -18.84 -20.46 2.73
N ILE A 215 -18.46 -19.17 2.61
CA ILE A 215 -18.75 -18.35 1.43
C ILE A 215 -17.65 -18.42 0.37
N GLY A 216 -16.70 -19.35 0.50
CA GLY A 216 -15.61 -19.55 -0.46
C GLY A 216 -14.61 -18.40 -0.51
N LYS A 217 -14.55 -17.56 0.53
CA LYS A 217 -13.60 -16.44 0.62
C LYS A 217 -12.38 -16.82 1.45
N PHE A 218 -11.26 -16.15 1.16
CA PHE A 218 -10.03 -16.32 1.91
C PHE A 218 -10.23 -15.89 3.39
N PRO A 219 -9.91 -16.74 4.39
CA PRO A 219 -10.08 -16.43 5.80
C PRO A 219 -8.96 -15.55 6.34
N GLY A 220 -8.87 -14.34 5.81
CA GLY A 220 -7.86 -13.36 6.17
C GLY A 220 -7.87 -12.17 5.23
N LEU A 221 -6.75 -11.46 5.17
CA LEU A 221 -6.56 -10.34 4.27
C LEU A 221 -5.55 -10.70 3.18
N LYS A 222 -5.87 -10.36 1.94
CA LYS A 222 -4.98 -10.58 0.81
C LYS A 222 -5.09 -9.51 -0.25
N VAL A 223 -4.00 -9.31 -0.97
CA VAL A 223 -3.88 -8.37 -2.07
C VAL A 223 -3.34 -9.09 -3.30
N GLY A 224 -3.94 -8.81 -4.46
CA GLY A 224 -3.62 -9.52 -5.69
C GLY A 224 -4.22 -10.94 -5.76
N SER A 225 -3.73 -11.71 -6.72
CA SER A 225 -4.18 -13.07 -7.02
C SER A 225 -3.13 -13.78 -7.86
N LEU A 226 -2.94 -15.08 -7.62
CA LEU A 226 -2.07 -15.93 -8.44
C LEU A 226 -2.77 -16.52 -9.66
N THR A 227 -4.11 -16.50 -9.67
CA THR A 227 -4.92 -17.21 -10.66
C THR A 227 -5.74 -16.27 -11.54
N GLU A 228 -5.95 -15.03 -11.11
CA GLU A 228 -6.84 -14.08 -11.76
C GLU A 228 -6.16 -12.72 -11.96
N ILE A 229 -6.57 -12.02 -13.03
CA ILE A 229 -6.13 -10.66 -13.30
C ILE A 229 -7.13 -9.72 -12.63
N ASN A 230 -6.85 -9.36 -11.37
CA ASN A 230 -7.72 -8.51 -10.55
C ASN A 230 -7.16 -7.09 -10.35
N ASN A 231 -6.22 -6.66 -11.18
CA ASN A 231 -5.51 -5.37 -11.02
C ASN A 231 -4.90 -5.16 -9.63
N TYR A 232 -4.45 -6.25 -9.00
CA TYR A 232 -3.86 -6.24 -7.66
C TYR A 232 -4.82 -5.80 -6.54
N ALA A 233 -6.14 -5.93 -6.76
CA ALA A 233 -7.16 -5.57 -5.78
C ALA A 233 -7.02 -6.33 -4.46
N GLY A 234 -7.43 -5.67 -3.38
CA GLY A 234 -7.51 -6.26 -2.05
C GLY A 234 -8.87 -6.90 -1.82
N ASN A 235 -8.94 -7.95 -1.00
CA ASN A 235 -10.24 -8.57 -0.68
C ASN A 235 -11.14 -7.75 0.28
N TRP A 236 -10.71 -6.54 0.61
CA TRP A 236 -11.44 -5.55 1.42
C TRP A 236 -12.07 -4.41 0.58
N GLU A 237 -11.79 -4.39 -0.73
CA GLU A 237 -12.36 -3.45 -1.71
C GLU A 237 -13.70 -3.98 -2.24
#